data_AF-A0A4Y8KGR0-F1
#
_entry.id   AF-A0A4Y8KGR0-F1
#
_cell.length_a   1.000
_cell.length_b   1.000
_cell.length_c   1.000
_cell.angle_alpha   90.00
_cell.angle_beta   90.00
_cell.angle_gamma   90.00
#
_symmetry.space_group_name_H-M   'P 1'
#
loop_
_entity.id
_entity.type
_entity.pdbx_description
1 polymer ?
#
loop_
_entity_poly.entity_id
_entity_poly.type
_entity_poly.pdbx_seq_one_letter_code
_entity_poly.pdbx_strand_id
1 'polypeptide(L)'
;MTRVWLTKWEWECCGDAFAIGDEFDFGIETRTPHAALADMLGPELIATVDAMESHHEEEFTDRVRGRVIAVHAVSQDVIERRSQRRPGHGAPPEAIMPADGDVWPMVGRDLGNGAFLRTPPSRHMIEIVPVANTAMLAPAQGVRLRTDEDAEPLPNVGEFAAPPPEQRRRSVKGWLVDVQEHT
;
A
#
# COMPACT_ATOMS: atom_id res chain seq x y z
N MET A 1 -13.27 22.18 -8.54
CA MET A 1 -12.10 21.46 -8.01
C MET A 1 -12.65 20.16 -7.47
N THR A 2 -11.99 19.06 -7.77
CA THR A 2 -12.39 17.72 -7.32
C THR A 2 -11.19 17.10 -6.63
N ARG A 3 -11.38 16.68 -5.37
CA ARG A 3 -10.36 15.99 -4.57
C ARG A 3 -10.54 14.49 -4.74
N VAL A 4 -9.56 13.87 -5.38
CA VAL A 4 -9.55 12.45 -5.72
C VAL A 4 -8.64 11.69 -4.74
N TRP A 5 -9.13 10.57 -4.23
CA TRP A 5 -8.33 9.61 -3.50
C TRP A 5 -7.66 8.62 -4.45
N LEU A 6 -6.33 8.49 -4.33
CA LEU A 6 -5.49 7.56 -5.08
C LEU A 6 -4.89 6.53 -4.12
N THR A 7 -5.10 5.24 -4.36
CA THR A 7 -4.56 4.22 -3.46
C THR A 7 -3.05 4.03 -3.69
N LYS A 8 -2.28 3.77 -2.63
CA LYS A 8 -0.85 3.46 -2.80
C LYS A 8 -0.63 2.24 -3.70
N TRP A 9 -1.47 1.23 -3.55
CA TRP A 9 -1.33 -0.05 -4.23
C TRP A 9 -1.42 0.05 -5.76
N GLU A 10 -2.46 0.70 -6.27
CA GLU A 10 -2.69 0.82 -7.72
C GLU A 10 -1.57 1.63 -8.38
N TRP A 11 -1.12 2.66 -7.69
CA TRP A 11 -0.07 3.54 -8.16
C TRP A 11 1.31 2.90 -8.13
N GLU A 12 1.63 2.12 -7.09
CA GLU A 12 2.88 1.33 -7.07
C GLU A 12 2.90 0.24 -8.16
N CYS A 13 1.74 -0.33 -8.50
CA CYS A 13 1.62 -1.38 -9.50
C CYS A 13 1.86 -0.86 -10.93
N CYS A 14 1.06 0.09 -11.39
CA CYS A 14 1.17 0.63 -12.77
C CYS A 14 0.81 2.11 -12.92
N GLY A 15 0.76 2.90 -11.84
CA GLY A 15 0.53 4.35 -11.94
C GLY A 15 1.80 5.10 -12.39
N ASP A 16 1.66 5.96 -13.39
CA ASP A 16 2.72 6.83 -13.89
C ASP A 16 2.99 7.99 -12.92
N ALA A 17 4.26 8.34 -12.69
CA ALA A 17 4.55 9.48 -11.82
C ALA A 17 4.03 10.80 -12.43
N PHE A 18 3.48 11.69 -11.59
CA PHE A 18 3.04 13.02 -12.01
C PHE A 18 3.25 14.05 -10.90
N ALA A 19 3.31 15.32 -11.28
CA ALA A 19 3.58 16.46 -10.42
C ALA A 19 2.40 17.42 -10.35
N ILE A 20 2.45 18.33 -9.37
CA ILE A 20 1.60 19.52 -9.39
C ILE A 20 1.85 20.31 -10.68
N GLY A 21 0.77 20.68 -11.36
CA GLY A 21 0.79 21.41 -12.63
C GLY A 21 0.61 20.52 -13.86
N ASP A 22 0.71 19.20 -13.72
CA ASP A 22 0.46 18.28 -14.83
C ASP A 22 -1.03 18.22 -15.18
N GLU A 23 -1.32 17.95 -16.46
CA GLU A 23 -2.67 17.61 -16.91
C GLU A 23 -2.92 16.12 -16.63
N PHE A 24 -4.09 15.82 -16.11
CA PHE A 24 -4.43 14.47 -15.66
C PHE A 24 -5.87 14.09 -16.04
N ASP A 25 -6.08 12.80 -16.28
CA ASP A 25 -7.37 12.21 -16.66
C ASP A 25 -7.59 10.86 -15.95
N PHE A 26 -8.33 10.86 -14.84
CA PHE A 26 -8.65 9.66 -14.04
C PHE A 26 -9.98 9.04 -14.44
N GLY A 27 -10.05 7.70 -14.49
CA GLY A 27 -11.32 6.99 -14.33
C GLY A 27 -11.76 7.04 -12.87
N ILE A 28 -13.05 7.27 -12.61
CA ILE A 28 -13.61 7.31 -11.27
C ILE A 28 -14.41 6.04 -11.03
N GLU A 29 -14.00 5.27 -10.02
CA GLU A 29 -14.76 4.09 -9.57
C GLU A 29 -16.07 4.55 -8.92
N THR A 30 -15.98 5.54 -8.03
CA THR A 30 -17.11 6.03 -7.27
C THR A 30 -16.90 7.48 -6.81
N ARG A 31 -17.99 8.26 -6.80
CA ARG A 31 -18.06 9.58 -6.14
C ARG A 31 -18.51 9.52 -4.68
N THR A 32 -18.82 8.33 -4.20
CA THR A 32 -19.14 8.09 -2.78
C THR A 32 -18.03 7.25 -2.17
N PRO A 33 -17.21 7.81 -1.26
CA PRO A 33 -16.12 7.08 -0.66
C PRO A 33 -16.57 5.82 0.09
N HIS A 34 -15.79 4.74 0.00
CA HIS A 34 -16.08 3.50 0.71
C HIS A 34 -15.94 3.66 2.23
N ALA A 35 -16.73 2.90 3.00
CA ALA A 35 -16.67 2.89 4.46
C ALA A 35 -15.27 2.54 5.00
N ALA A 36 -14.56 1.62 4.34
CA ALA A 36 -13.18 1.26 4.71
C ALA A 36 -12.19 2.43 4.57
N LEU A 37 -12.42 3.35 3.63
CA LEU A 37 -11.63 4.57 3.51
C LEU A 37 -11.98 5.56 4.63
N ALA A 38 -13.26 5.62 5.04
CA ALA A 38 -13.69 6.43 6.18
C ALA A 38 -13.05 5.98 7.50
N ASP A 39 -12.92 4.66 7.73
CA ASP A 39 -12.24 4.10 8.90
C ASP A 39 -10.75 4.49 8.95
N MET A 40 -10.12 4.63 7.79
CA MET A 40 -8.72 5.03 7.67
C MET A 40 -8.53 6.54 7.85
N LEU A 41 -9.24 7.35 7.07
CA LEU A 41 -9.07 8.80 7.03
C LEU A 41 -9.72 9.52 8.23
N GLY A 42 -10.73 8.90 8.82
CA GLY A 42 -11.60 9.55 9.78
C GLY A 42 -12.65 10.45 9.10
N PRO A 43 -13.69 10.87 9.86
CA PRO A 43 -14.86 11.55 9.33
C PRO A 43 -14.58 12.94 8.74
N GLU A 44 -13.57 13.64 9.25
CA GLU A 44 -13.24 14.99 8.76
C GLU A 44 -12.56 14.94 7.39
N LEU A 45 -11.57 14.05 7.23
CA LEU A 45 -10.84 13.94 5.96
C LEU A 45 -11.68 13.29 4.87
N ILE A 46 -12.44 12.23 5.20
CA ILE A 46 -13.30 11.56 4.21
C ILE A 46 -14.37 12.49 3.63
N ALA A 47 -14.86 13.45 4.42
CA ALA A 47 -15.83 14.45 3.96
C ALA A 47 -15.25 15.42 2.91
N THR A 48 -13.93 15.43 2.74
CA THR A 48 -13.26 16.22 1.69
C THR A 48 -13.02 15.42 0.41
N VAL A 49 -13.25 14.11 0.41
CA VAL A 49 -13.00 13.25 -0.76
C VAL A 49 -14.22 13.25 -1.66
N ASP A 50 -14.07 13.79 -2.87
CA ASP A 50 -15.14 13.91 -3.86
C ASP A 50 -15.24 12.67 -4.75
N ALA A 51 -14.12 11.96 -4.92
CA ALA A 51 -14.04 10.80 -5.79
C ALA A 51 -12.93 9.83 -5.38
N MET A 52 -13.11 8.56 -5.70
CA MET A 52 -12.08 7.54 -5.64
C MET A 52 -11.69 7.15 -7.06
N GLU A 53 -10.40 7.17 -7.34
CA GLU A 53 -9.86 6.67 -8.60
C GLU A 53 -10.13 5.18 -8.72
N SER A 54 -10.30 4.74 -9.95
CA SER A 54 -10.47 3.33 -10.26
C SER A 54 -9.15 2.66 -10.61
N HIS A 55 -9.17 1.33 -10.55
CA HIS A 55 -8.12 0.52 -11.11
C HIS A 55 -7.92 0.85 -12.60
N HIS A 56 -6.68 1.14 -12.99
CA HIS A 56 -6.31 1.61 -14.35
C HIS A 56 -6.59 0.63 -15.50
N GLU A 57 -6.88 -0.65 -15.22
CA GLU A 57 -7.21 -1.66 -16.23
C GLU A 57 -8.71 -1.66 -16.58
N GLU A 58 -9.52 -0.96 -15.81
CA GLU A 58 -10.96 -0.92 -15.97
C GLU A 58 -11.39 0.41 -16.62
N GLU A 59 -12.24 0.31 -17.64
CA GLU A 59 -12.79 1.49 -18.33
C GLU A 59 -14.03 2.00 -17.60
N PHE A 60 -13.89 3.14 -16.92
CA PHE A 60 -15.01 3.85 -16.30
C PHE A 60 -15.50 5.00 -17.18
N THR A 61 -16.83 5.15 -17.20
CA THR A 61 -17.51 6.23 -17.92
C THR A 61 -17.39 7.57 -17.21
N ASP A 62 -17.33 7.56 -15.88
CA ASP A 62 -17.09 8.76 -15.08
C ASP A 62 -15.59 9.03 -14.97
N ARG A 63 -15.21 10.30 -15.15
CA ARG A 63 -13.81 10.72 -15.25
C ARG A 63 -13.61 12.09 -14.65
N VAL A 64 -12.41 12.32 -14.11
CA VAL A 64 -11.95 13.65 -13.67
C VAL A 64 -10.80 14.07 -14.56
N ARG A 65 -11.01 15.16 -15.31
CA ARG A 65 -10.06 15.69 -16.29
C ARG A 65 -9.67 17.11 -15.95
N GLY A 66 -8.39 17.34 -15.70
CA GLY A 66 -7.93 18.68 -15.44
C GLY A 66 -6.50 18.77 -14.96
N ARG A 67 -6.17 19.92 -14.39
CA ARG A 67 -4.82 20.21 -13.89
C ARG A 67 -4.69 19.85 -12.42
N VAL A 68 -3.62 19.16 -12.06
CA VAL A 68 -3.27 18.89 -10.66
C VAL A 68 -2.83 20.19 -10.00
N ILE A 69 -3.50 20.59 -8.92
CA ILE A 69 -3.20 21.85 -8.19
C ILE A 69 -2.63 21.61 -6.79
N ALA A 70 -2.87 20.44 -6.19
CA ALA A 70 -2.24 20.04 -4.94
C ALA A 70 -2.19 18.52 -4.81
N VAL A 71 -1.17 18.03 -4.12
CA VAL A 71 -1.02 16.61 -3.75
C VAL A 71 -0.66 16.53 -2.27
N HIS A 72 -1.37 15.64 -1.55
CA HIS A 72 -1.06 15.33 -0.16
C HIS A 72 -0.85 13.82 -0.02
N ALA A 73 0.33 13.42 0.43
CA ALA A 73 0.58 12.04 0.84
C ALA A 73 -0.20 11.76 2.13
N VAL A 74 -0.93 10.66 2.14
CA VAL A 74 -1.69 10.22 3.31
C VAL A 74 -0.95 9.06 3.95
N SER A 75 -0.59 9.25 5.22
CA SER A 75 0.09 8.25 6.03
C SER A 75 -0.74 7.88 7.24
N GLN A 76 -0.62 6.64 7.70
CA GLN A 76 -1.28 6.14 8.90
C GLN A 76 -0.27 5.35 9.73
N ASP A 77 -0.39 5.38 11.05
CA ASP A 77 0.37 4.47 11.89
C ASP A 77 -0.17 3.05 11.75
N VAL A 78 0.76 2.10 11.72
CA VAL A 78 0.48 0.67 11.68
C VAL A 78 1.28 -0.03 12.76
N ILE A 79 0.72 -1.09 13.31
CA ILE A 79 1.42 -2.03 14.17
C ILE A 79 1.79 -3.23 13.31
N GLU A 80 3.09 -3.43 13.11
CA GLU A 80 3.63 -4.66 12.55
C GLU A 80 3.79 -5.70 13.67
N ARG A 81 3.16 -6.86 13.51
CA ARG A 81 3.38 -8.04 14.36
C ARG A 81 4.11 -9.09 13.56
N ARG A 82 5.13 -9.68 14.17
CA ARG A 82 5.85 -10.81 13.59
C ARG A 82 5.57 -12.04 14.43
N SER A 83 4.94 -13.03 13.80
CA SER A 83 4.68 -14.33 14.40
C SER A 83 5.41 -15.41 13.63
N GLN A 84 5.83 -16.48 14.30
CA GLN A 84 6.37 -17.63 13.59
C GLN A 84 5.27 -18.21 12.70
N ARG A 85 5.59 -18.42 11.43
CA ARG A 85 4.68 -19.10 10.51
C ARG A 85 4.41 -20.49 11.08
N ARG A 86 3.16 -20.97 11.00
CA ARG A 86 2.78 -22.34 11.40
C ARG A 86 1.61 -22.81 10.54
N PRO A 87 1.33 -24.13 10.47
CA PRO A 87 0.20 -24.63 9.69
C PRO A 87 -1.09 -23.97 10.17
N GLY A 88 -1.88 -23.44 9.22
CA GLY A 88 -3.08 -22.65 9.52
C GLY A 88 -2.82 -21.19 9.93
N HIS A 89 -1.55 -20.76 10.02
CA HIS A 89 -1.16 -19.39 10.35
C HIS A 89 0.03 -18.95 9.48
N GLY A 90 -0.29 -18.53 8.26
CA GLY A 90 0.69 -18.16 7.23
C GLY A 90 1.27 -19.34 6.45
N ALA A 91 1.05 -20.60 6.85
CA ALA A 91 1.34 -21.78 6.02
C ALA A 91 0.06 -22.59 5.76
N PRO A 92 0.00 -23.39 4.68
CA PRO A 92 -1.07 -24.36 4.47
C PRO A 92 -1.29 -25.22 5.71
N PRO A 93 -2.54 -25.60 6.05
CA PRO A 93 -2.85 -26.44 7.21
C PRO A 93 -2.09 -27.78 7.23
N GLU A 94 -1.69 -28.28 6.06
CA GLU A 94 -1.00 -29.56 5.87
C GLU A 94 0.53 -29.43 5.93
N ALA A 95 1.06 -28.22 6.17
CA ALA A 95 2.50 -28.00 6.22
C ALA A 95 3.12 -28.72 7.43
N ILE A 96 4.27 -29.36 7.23
CA ILE A 96 5.06 -29.95 8.32
C ILE A 96 5.98 -28.85 8.86
N MET A 97 5.95 -28.63 10.18
CA MET A 97 6.86 -27.69 10.83
C MET A 97 8.30 -28.21 10.76
N PRO A 98 9.26 -27.45 10.19
CA PRO A 98 10.67 -27.77 10.37
C PRO A 98 11.07 -27.58 11.84
N ALA A 99 12.10 -28.29 12.33
CA ALA A 99 12.56 -28.13 13.71
C ALA A 99 13.10 -26.71 13.94
N ASP A 100 13.21 -26.27 15.20
CA ASP A 100 13.72 -24.94 15.49
C ASP A 100 15.15 -24.76 14.97
N GLY A 101 15.31 -23.88 13.98
CA GLY A 101 16.59 -23.63 13.31
C GLY A 101 16.66 -24.16 11.88
N ASP A 102 15.74 -25.05 11.49
CA ASP A 102 15.70 -25.62 10.15
C ASP A 102 15.03 -24.66 9.14
N VAL A 103 15.46 -24.75 7.88
CA VAL A 103 14.95 -23.95 6.77
C VAL A 103 13.54 -24.41 6.39
N TRP A 104 12.64 -23.47 6.12
CA TRP A 104 11.29 -23.78 5.67
C TRP A 104 11.29 -24.54 4.33
N PRO A 105 10.49 -25.61 4.19
CA PRO A 105 10.40 -26.35 2.93
C PRO A 105 9.92 -25.44 1.80
N MET A 106 10.65 -25.46 0.69
CA MET A 106 10.40 -24.57 -0.45
C MET A 106 9.13 -24.98 -1.20
N VAL A 107 8.26 -24.01 -1.46
CA VAL A 107 7.16 -24.15 -2.43
C VAL A 107 7.64 -23.56 -3.75
N GLY A 108 7.99 -24.41 -4.71
CA GLY A 108 8.38 -23.99 -6.06
C GLY A 108 7.24 -24.22 -7.05
N ARG A 109 7.06 -23.31 -8.00
CA ARG A 109 6.27 -23.55 -9.21
C ARG A 109 7.24 -23.93 -10.33
N ASP A 110 7.00 -25.05 -10.99
CA ASP A 110 7.72 -25.41 -12.21
C ASP A 110 7.24 -24.50 -13.35
N LEU A 111 8.15 -23.74 -13.95
CA LEU A 111 7.86 -22.82 -15.05
C LEU A 111 8.05 -23.48 -16.43
N GLY A 112 8.41 -24.77 -16.47
CA GLY A 112 8.85 -25.45 -17.69
C GLY A 112 10.30 -25.13 -18.04
N ASN A 113 10.91 -25.95 -18.89
CA ASN A 113 12.32 -25.87 -19.32
C ASN A 113 13.37 -25.95 -18.20
N GLY A 114 13.03 -26.53 -17.03
CA GLY A 114 13.96 -26.72 -15.92
C GLY A 114 14.27 -25.44 -15.13
N ALA A 115 13.54 -24.35 -15.36
CA ALA A 115 13.69 -23.09 -14.63
C ALA A 115 12.77 -23.06 -13.39
N PHE A 116 13.36 -22.79 -12.22
CA PHE A 116 12.65 -22.59 -10.97
C PHE A 116 12.95 -21.19 -10.42
N LEU A 117 11.93 -20.35 -10.25
CA LEU A 117 12.03 -19.20 -9.35
C LEU A 117 11.75 -19.69 -7.93
N ARG A 118 12.73 -19.54 -7.03
CA ARG A 118 12.62 -19.93 -5.63
C ARG A 118 13.02 -18.76 -4.74
N THR A 119 12.04 -18.12 -4.13
CA THR A 119 12.25 -17.28 -2.95
C THR A 119 11.67 -18.03 -1.77
N PRO A 120 12.45 -18.39 -0.73
CA PRO A 120 11.88 -19.04 0.44
C PRO A 120 10.85 -18.08 1.06
N PRO A 121 9.63 -18.55 1.40
CA PRO A 121 8.73 -17.74 2.19
C PRO A 121 9.42 -17.38 3.51
N SER A 122 9.22 -16.16 4.00
CA SER A 122 9.78 -15.75 5.28
C SER A 122 9.36 -16.75 6.39
N ARG A 123 10.30 -17.10 7.28
CA ARG A 123 10.05 -17.91 8.49
C ARG A 123 8.95 -17.31 9.38
N HIS A 124 8.73 -16.01 9.24
CA HIS A 124 7.76 -15.24 9.99
C HIS A 124 6.56 -14.86 9.11
N MET A 125 5.38 -14.88 9.70
CA MET A 125 4.19 -14.22 9.20
C MET A 125 4.17 -12.79 9.76
N ILE A 126 4.06 -11.82 8.85
CA ILE A 126 4.02 -10.40 9.19
C ILE A 126 2.56 -9.96 9.06
N GLU A 127 1.99 -9.49 10.15
CA GLU A 127 0.67 -8.87 10.18
C GLU A 127 0.86 -7.36 10.32
N ILE A 128 0.17 -6.57 9.49
CA ILE A 128 0.20 -5.10 9.55
C ILE A 128 -1.21 -4.64 9.88
N VAL A 129 -1.39 -4.13 11.11
CA VAL A 129 -2.69 -3.68 11.60
C VAL A 129 -2.74 -2.15 11.64
N PRO A 130 -3.71 -1.49 10.97
CA PRO A 130 -3.85 -0.04 11.02
C PRO A 130 -4.23 0.44 12.42
N VAL A 131 -3.64 1.55 12.85
CA VAL A 131 -4.04 2.25 14.07
C VAL A 131 -5.08 3.29 13.70
N ALA A 132 -6.31 3.11 14.21
CA ALA A 132 -7.42 4.02 13.95
C ALA A 132 -7.08 5.47 14.35
N ASN A 133 -7.63 6.44 13.61
CA ASN A 133 -7.50 7.87 13.91
C ASN A 133 -6.04 8.40 13.96
N THR A 134 -5.14 7.81 13.17
CA THR A 134 -3.75 8.27 13.04
C THR A 134 -3.39 8.74 11.64
N ALA A 135 -4.40 8.92 10.77
CA ALA A 135 -4.19 9.47 9.44
C ALA A 135 -3.60 10.88 9.52
N MET A 136 -2.54 11.11 8.75
CA MET A 136 -1.88 12.40 8.62
C MET A 136 -1.62 12.72 7.16
N LEU A 137 -1.85 13.99 6.82
CA LEU A 137 -1.55 14.55 5.52
C LEU A 137 -0.18 15.24 5.55
N ALA A 138 0.65 14.92 4.58
CA ALA A 138 1.89 15.64 4.30
C ALA A 138 1.80 16.22 2.88
N PRO A 139 2.03 17.54 2.67
CA PRO A 139 2.12 18.10 1.34
C PRO A 139 3.20 17.37 0.53
N ALA A 140 2.90 17.06 -0.73
CA ALA A 140 3.81 16.40 -1.66
C ALA A 140 3.86 17.16 -2.99
N GLN A 141 4.99 17.07 -3.71
CA GLN A 141 5.14 17.72 -5.02
C GLN A 141 4.45 16.94 -6.14
N GLY A 142 4.05 15.70 -5.88
CA GLY A 142 3.49 14.80 -6.86
C GLY A 142 3.32 13.40 -6.30
N VAL A 143 2.80 12.50 -7.15
CA VAL A 143 2.63 11.08 -6.84
C VAL A 143 3.81 10.31 -7.41
N ARG A 144 4.40 9.44 -6.60
CA ARG A 144 5.63 8.67 -6.92
C ARG A 144 6.86 9.48 -7.33
N LEU A 145 6.84 10.80 -7.17
CA LEU A 145 8.05 11.60 -7.14
C LEU A 145 8.75 11.27 -5.83
N ARG A 146 9.95 10.70 -5.88
CA ARG A 146 10.70 10.23 -4.71
C ARG A 146 10.59 11.24 -3.57
N THR A 147 9.83 10.88 -2.54
CA THR A 147 9.99 11.47 -1.23
C THR A 147 11.27 10.85 -0.68
N ASP A 148 12.24 11.63 -0.23
CA ASP A 148 13.51 11.16 0.33
C ASP A 148 13.36 10.25 1.59
N GLU A 149 12.16 9.74 1.89
CA GLU A 149 11.80 8.90 3.04
C GLU A 149 11.65 7.40 2.72
N ASP A 150 11.77 6.96 1.45
CA ASP A 150 11.62 5.54 1.07
C ASP A 150 12.93 4.72 1.10
N ALA A 151 13.98 5.20 1.76
CA ALA A 151 15.24 4.45 1.84
C ALA A 151 15.92 4.54 3.20
N GLU A 152 15.21 4.17 4.27
CA GLU A 152 15.91 3.42 5.32
C GLU A 152 15.89 1.95 4.89
N PRO A 153 16.99 1.40 4.35
CA PRO A 153 17.07 -0.03 4.09
C PRO A 153 16.72 -0.75 5.40
N LEU A 154 15.81 -1.72 5.32
CA LEU A 154 15.55 -2.63 6.42
C LEU A 154 16.91 -3.05 6.97
N PRO A 155 17.22 -2.83 8.27
CA PRO A 155 18.47 -3.31 8.81
C PRO A 155 18.53 -4.79 8.46
N ASN A 156 19.64 -5.19 7.85
CA ASN A 156 19.96 -6.59 7.65
C ASN A 156 20.11 -7.15 9.06
N VAL A 157 18.98 -7.55 9.66
CA VAL A 157 18.94 -8.11 11.01
C VAL A 157 19.67 -9.43 10.85
N GLY A 158 20.93 -9.40 11.31
CA GLY A 158 21.72 -10.59 11.49
C GLY A 158 20.83 -11.67 12.09
N GLU A 159 20.83 -12.81 11.42
CA GLU A 159 20.54 -14.10 12.02
C GLU A 159 20.88 -14.07 13.53
N PHE A 160 19.92 -14.49 14.37
CA PHE A 160 20.08 -14.77 15.81
C PHE A 160 19.62 -13.75 16.88
N ALA A 161 18.78 -12.75 16.58
CA ALA A 161 18.02 -12.06 17.63
C ALA A 161 16.51 -12.27 17.45
N ALA A 162 15.82 -12.73 18.50
CA ALA A 162 14.36 -12.81 18.52
C ALA A 162 13.77 -11.43 18.15
N PRO A 163 12.89 -11.35 17.13
CA PRO A 163 12.40 -10.05 16.69
C PRO A 163 11.57 -9.40 17.79
N PRO A 164 11.63 -8.06 17.95
CA PRO A 164 10.73 -7.36 18.85
C PRO A 164 9.27 -7.68 18.46
N PRO A 165 8.41 -8.01 19.43
CA PRO A 165 7.12 -8.66 19.16
C PRO A 165 6.13 -7.77 18.39
N GLU A 166 6.22 -6.45 18.58
CA GLU A 166 5.36 -5.47 17.92
C GLU A 166 6.17 -4.21 17.62
N GLN A 167 6.07 -3.69 16.40
CA GLN A 167 6.67 -2.42 16.01
C GLN A 167 5.60 -1.48 15.47
N ARG A 168 5.43 -0.32 16.11
CA ARG A 168 4.65 0.77 15.55
C ARG A 168 5.50 1.53 14.53
N ARG A 169 4.97 1.74 13.34
CA ARG A 169 5.64 2.47 12.26
C ARG A 169 4.62 3.20 11.39
N ARG A 170 5.08 4.20 10.65
CA ARG A 170 4.25 4.99 9.75
C ARG A 170 4.24 4.37 8.36
N SER A 171 3.08 4.29 7.74
CA SER A 171 2.89 3.70 6.41
C SER A 171 2.08 4.67 5.54
N VAL A 172 2.64 5.05 4.39
CA VAL A 172 1.88 5.75 3.34
C VAL A 172 0.79 4.82 2.82
N LYS A 173 -0.43 5.34 2.70
CA LYS A 173 -1.63 4.61 2.25
C LYS A 173 -2.11 5.04 0.87
N GLY A 174 -1.74 6.25 0.45
CA GLY A 174 -2.15 6.80 -0.83
C GLY A 174 -1.93 8.30 -0.88
N TRP A 175 -2.63 8.95 -1.79
CA TRP A 175 -2.59 10.40 -1.97
C TRP A 175 -3.98 10.98 -2.11
N LEU A 176 -4.16 12.20 -1.60
CA LEU A 176 -5.28 13.07 -1.96
C LEU A 176 -4.78 14.08 -2.98
N VAL A 177 -5.46 14.13 -4.12
CA VAL A 177 -5.08 14.95 -5.27
C VAL A 177 -6.19 15.91 -5.61
N ASP A 178 -5.88 17.19 -5.56
CA ASP A 178 -6.81 18.25 -5.93
C ASP A 178 -6.65 18.53 -7.42
N VAL A 179 -7.72 18.32 -8.18
CA VAL A 179 -7.77 18.56 -9.63
C VAL A 179 -8.66 19.76 -9.93
N GLN A 180 -8.12 20.72 -10.67
CA GLN A 180 -8.89 21.79 -11.29
C GLN A 180 -9.41 21.30 -12.63
N GLU A 181 -10.68 20.88 -12.66
CA GLU A 181 -11.32 20.36 -13.86
C GLU A 181 -11.43 21.42 -14.97
N HIS A 182 -11.23 20.95 -16.20
CA HIS A 182 -11.52 21.77 -17.38
C HIS A 182 -13.03 21.94 -17.50
N THR A 183 -13.47 23.17 -17.76
CA THR A 183 -14.90 23.51 -17.89
C THR A 183 -15.39 23.27 -19.32
#